data_AF-A0AAI8X6H4-F1
#
_entry.id   AF-A0AAI8X6H4-F1
#
_cell.length_a   1.000
_cell.length_b   1.000
_cell.length_c   1.000
_cell.angle_alpha   90.00
_cell.angle_beta   90.00
_cell.angle_gamma   90.00
#
_symmetry.space_group_name_H-M   'P 1'
#
loop_
_entity.id
_entity.type
_entity.pdbx_description
1 polymer ?
#
loop_
_entity_poly.entity_id
_entity_poly.type
_entity_poly.pdbx_seq_one_letter_code
_entity_poly.pdbx_strand_id
1 'polypeptide(L)' 'MSMFENLGRFGVTIRQNHARNKAIRALNSLPAHVQKDIGWPASPPSDPQAALTSLLLGTAR' A
#
# COMPACT_ATOMS: atom_id res chain seq x y z
N MET A 1 8.93 5.73 -29.55
CA MET A 1 8.72 5.68 -28.08
C MET A 1 10.07 5.69 -27.39
N SER A 2 10.28 6.61 -26.46
CA SER A 2 11.56 6.78 -25.76
C SER A 2 11.55 6.01 -24.44
N MET A 3 12.66 5.34 -24.09
CA MET A 3 12.81 4.65 -22.80
C MET A 3 12.57 5.58 -21.59
N PHE A 4 12.83 6.89 -21.75
CA PHE A 4 12.61 7.90 -20.71
C PHE A 4 11.13 8.20 -20.44
N GLU A 5 10.27 8.06 -21.45
CA GLU A 5 8.82 8.24 -21.31
C GLU A 5 8.21 7.12 -20.45
N ASN A 6 8.70 5.88 -20.63
CA ASN A 6 8.33 4.76 -19.78
C ASN A 6 8.82 4.96 -18.33
N LEU A 7 10.03 5.47 -18.13
CA LEU A 7 10.57 5.79 -16.80
C LEU A 7 9.73 6.83 -16.05
N GLY A 8 9.29 7.88 -16.76
CA GLY A 8 8.38 8.88 -16.19
C GLY A 8 7.06 8.27 -15.70
N ARG A 9 6.49 7.31 -16.45
CA ARG A 9 5.28 6.58 -16.06
C ARG A 9 5.49 5.71 -14.82
N PHE A 10 6.64 5.03 -14.72
CA PHE A 10 6.99 4.27 -13.51
C PHE A 10 7.11 5.16 -12.27
N GLY A 11 7.67 6.37 -12.39
CA GLY A 11 7.69 7.33 -11.28
C GLY A 11 6.29 7.74 -10.81
N VAL A 12 5.37 7.93 -11.75
CA VAL A 12 3.96 8.27 -11.44
C VAL A 12 3.26 7.12 -10.74
N THR A 13 3.43 5.87 -11.19
CA THR A 13 2.81 4.71 -10.54
C THR A 13 3.36 4.46 -9.14
N ILE A 14 4.67 4.64 -8.92
CA ILE A 14 5.30 4.56 -7.60
C ILE A 14 4.69 5.61 -6.65
N ARG A 15 4.52 6.86 -7.12
CA ARG A 15 3.93 7.93 -6.33
C ARG A 15 2.47 7.65 -5.97
N GLN A 16 1.68 7.16 -6.92
CA GLN A 16 0.28 6.79 -6.70
C GLN A 16 0.17 5.65 -5.67
N ASN A 17 1.00 4.62 -5.79
CA ASN A 17 1.04 3.52 -4.82
C ASN A 17 1.45 4.01 -3.42
N HIS A 18 2.44 4.89 -3.34
CA HIS A 18 2.85 5.51 -2.07
C HIS A 18 1.71 6.31 -1.43
N ALA A 19 1.00 7.13 -2.21
CA ALA A 19 -0.15 7.90 -1.73
C ALA A 19 -1.29 6.99 -1.25
N ARG A 20 -1.58 5.91 -2.00
CA ARG A 20 -2.54 4.88 -1.59
C ARG A 20 -2.16 4.23 -0.26
N ASN A 21 -0.91 3.82 -0.09
CA ASN A 21 -0.42 3.23 1.15
C ASN A 21 -0.47 4.21 2.33
N LYS A 22 -0.23 5.49 2.09
CA LYS A 22 -0.42 6.54 3.11
C LYS A 22 -1.88 6.68 3.52
N ALA A 23 -2.81 6.69 2.55
CA ALA A 23 -4.25 6.76 2.82
C ALA A 23 -4.75 5.54 3.60
N ILE A 24 -4.32 4.33 3.21
CA ILE A 24 -4.66 3.09 3.93
C ILE A 24 -4.16 3.14 5.37
N ARG A 25 -2.92 3.60 5.62
CA ARG A 25 -2.39 3.77 6.99
C ARG A 25 -3.21 4.75 7.83
N ALA A 26 -3.62 5.87 7.23
CA ALA A 26 -4.48 6.84 7.91
C ALA A 26 -5.86 6.24 8.26
N LEU A 27 -6.48 5.51 7.32
CA LEU A 27 -7.75 4.83 7.56
C LEU A 27 -7.63 3.74 8.63
N ASN A 28 -6.53 2.99 8.63
CA ASN A 28 -6.25 2.00 9.67
C ASN A 28 -5.95 2.61 11.04
N SER A 29 -5.53 3.88 11.10
CA SER A 29 -5.35 4.60 12.37
C SER A 29 -6.65 5.18 12.94
N LEU A 30 -7.74 5.14 12.18
CA LEU A 30 -9.05 5.55 12.67
C LEU A 30 -9.55 4.59 13.78
N PRO A 31 -10.38 5.08 14.71
CA PRO A 31 -11.03 4.21 15.69
C PRO A 31 -11.90 3.14 15.04
N ALA A 32 -12.01 1.97 15.69
CA ALA A 32 -12.75 0.81 15.17
C ALA A 32 -14.24 1.09 14.88
N HIS A 33 -14.88 1.99 15.65
CA HIS A 33 -16.26 2.39 15.39
C HIS A 33 -16.38 3.16 14.07
N VAL A 34 -15.48 4.12 13.80
CA VAL A 34 -15.46 4.89 12.55
C VAL A 34 -15.19 3.98 11.35
N GLN A 35 -14.25 3.03 11.48
CA GLN A 35 -13.95 2.06 10.43
C GLN A 35 -15.18 1.21 10.08
N LYS A 36 -15.94 0.76 11.08
CA LYS A 36 -17.19 0.03 10.90
C LYS A 36 -18.25 0.88 10.20
N ASP A 37 -18.40 2.13 10.61
CA ASP A 37 -19.45 3.02 10.08
C ASP A 37 -19.25 3.36 8.60
N ILE A 38 -18.00 3.47 8.15
CA ILE A 38 -17.66 3.71 6.73
C ILE A 38 -17.50 2.42 5.91
N GLY A 39 -17.68 1.25 6.52
CA GLY A 39 -17.46 -0.04 5.87
C GLY A 39 -15.99 -0.31 5.49
N TRP A 40 -15.03 0.34 6.16
CA TRP A 40 -13.61 0.11 5.93
C TRP A 40 -13.17 -1.14 6.69
N PRO A 41 -12.77 -2.22 6.01
CA PRO A 41 -12.18 -3.34 6.71
C PRO A 41 -10.86 -2.86 7.29
N ALA A 42 -10.70 -2.94 8.61
CA ALA A 42 -9.39 -2.90 9.23
C ALA A 42 -8.59 -4.06 8.62
N SER A 43 -7.88 -3.79 7.51
CA SER A 43 -6.96 -4.77 6.95
C SER A 43 -6.04 -5.15 8.12
N PRO A 44 -5.82 -6.44 8.39
CA PRO A 44 -4.84 -6.84 9.40
C PRO A 44 -3.60 -5.98 9.17
N PRO A 45 -3.02 -5.35 10.21
CA PRO A 45 -1.81 -4.58 10.03
C PRO A 45 -0.87 -5.45 9.21
N SER A 46 -0.58 -5.02 7.97
CA SER A 46 0.43 -5.67 7.16
C SER A 46 1.68 -5.52 8.00
N ASP A 47 2.05 -6.58 8.70
CA ASP A 47 3.26 -6.58 9.49
C ASP A 47 4.38 -6.30 8.50
N PRO A 48 5.03 -5.12 8.59
CA PRO A 48 6.07 -4.76 7.64
C PRO A 48 7.19 -5.81 7.67
N GLN A 49 7.39 -6.50 8.80
CA GLN A 49 8.35 -7.58 8.93
C GLN A 49 7.89 -8.81 8.15
N ALA A 50 6.62 -9.25 8.28
CA ALA A 50 6.06 -10.32 7.46
C ALA A 50 6.07 -10.00 5.95
N ALA A 51 5.78 -8.75 5.56
CA ALA A 51 5.84 -8.32 4.16
C ALA A 51 7.27 -8.32 3.62
N LEU A 52 8.24 -7.81 4.37
CA LEU A 52 9.66 -7.86 4.02
C LEU A 52 10.17 -9.30 3.96
N THR A 53 9.77 -10.13 4.91
CA THR A 53 10.14 -11.55 4.97
C THR A 53 9.56 -12.30 3.77
N SER A 54 8.31 -12.04 3.38
CA SER A 54 7.72 -12.63 2.18
C SER A 54 8.41 -12.17 0.88
N LEU A 55 8.80 -10.88 0.80
CA LEU A 55 9.57 -10.34 -0.31
C LEU A 55 10.97 -10.98 -0.40
N LEU A 56 11.67 -11.10 0.72
CA LEU A 56 13.00 -11.72 0.80
C LEU A 56 12.97 -13.22 0.49
N LEU A 57 11.93 -13.92 0.96
CA LEU A 57 11.73 -15.35 0.71
C LEU A 57 11.13 -15.63 -0.69
N GLY A 58 10.81 -14.61 -1.47
CA GLY A 58 10.20 -14.77 -2.80
C GLY A 58 8.81 -15.41 -2.77
N THR A 59 8.12 -15.39 -1.63
CA THR A 59 6.82 -16.03 -1.44
C THR A 59 5.64 -15.10 -1.71
N ALA A 60 5.90 -13.86 -2.12
CA ALA A 60 4.88 -12.90 -2.53
C ALA A 60 4.15 -13.43 -3.78
N ARG A 61 3.03 -14.12 -3.57
CA ARG A 61 2.06 -14.52 -4.59
C ARG A 61 0.79 -13.70 -4.41
#